data_AF-A0A7Y5X001-F1
#
_entry.id   AF-A0A7Y5X001-F1
#
_cell.length_a   1.000
_cell.length_b   1.000
_cell.length_c   1.000
_cell.angle_alpha   90.00
_cell.angle_beta   90.00
_cell.angle_gamma   90.00
#
_symmetry.space_group_name_H-M   'P 1'
#
loop_
_entity.id
_entity.type
_entity.pdbx_description
1 polymer ?
#
loop_
_entity_poly.entity_id
_entity_poly.type
_entity_poly.pdbx_seq_one_letter_code
_entity_poly.pdbx_strand_id
1 'polypeptide(L)'
;MRRLAVLVAAGAALWLAPGAFAAGWCGTGESSTDRPDTTTGQQIHAIVAIPSDGTDNFAADANRLQNDADSLTTWWTGQDATRAPRFDQAVFPGGTCLDISFVRLTVSTAQLQSANAAFTRVRAALAIVSFQSPYKKYLVYYDGPQVEADICGTGAGDFSRGPAYAVVWLQGCPDIGGDAVSAHELIHALGALPLRAPHACPGDPGHPCDSPLDVLYPTADPSRTLQQEVLDVGRDDYYGHSGTWDDIQDSLWLRHLDTPQEAVTVTMAGTGNVTSEVPGVACGAPCTTQWDQGSLVTLVAAPARGQRFVRWSGACAGSGNCAVNLTQPQSVTAVFGPSRVALRVTTKGRGAVRCTPACSRTVLAGKPITLRAVPAKGWSFTGWSGACKGMRTV
;
A
#
# COMPACT_ATOMS: atom_id res chain seq x y z
N MET A 1 -25.49 3.06 71.67
CA MET A 1 -26.10 3.02 70.33
C MET A 1 -24.99 3.13 69.30
N ARG A 2 -24.79 2.10 68.47
CA ARG A 2 -23.79 2.05 67.40
C ARG A 2 -24.06 3.15 66.37
N ARG A 3 -23.05 3.94 66.00
CA ARG A 3 -23.04 4.68 64.74
C ARG A 3 -21.78 4.26 63.96
N LEU A 4 -22.00 3.47 62.91
CA LEU A 4 -20.99 3.12 61.92
C LEU A 4 -20.50 4.41 61.24
N ALA A 5 -19.19 4.62 61.21
CA ALA A 5 -18.56 5.54 60.28
C ALA A 5 -18.39 4.80 58.95
N VAL A 6 -19.24 5.12 57.96
CA VAL A 6 -19.02 4.70 56.58
C VAL A 6 -18.06 5.72 55.97
N LEU A 7 -16.81 5.32 55.79
CA LEU A 7 -15.86 6.00 54.93
C LEU A 7 -16.31 5.77 53.48
N VAL A 8 -17.04 6.74 52.92
CA VAL A 8 -17.21 6.83 51.47
C VAL A 8 -15.91 7.38 50.91
N ALA A 9 -15.07 6.51 50.38
CA ALA A 9 -13.98 6.93 49.51
C ALA A 9 -14.61 7.55 48.26
N ALA A 10 -14.58 8.89 48.18
CA ALA A 10 -14.83 9.57 46.92
C ALA A 10 -13.72 9.17 45.95
N GLY A 11 -14.02 8.22 45.07
CA GLY A 11 -13.18 7.94 43.92
C GLY A 11 -13.17 9.20 43.06
N ALA A 12 -12.08 9.95 43.12
CA ALA A 12 -11.81 10.98 42.13
C ALA A 12 -11.71 10.28 40.78
N ALA A 13 -12.76 10.39 39.97
CA ALA A 13 -12.68 10.12 38.56
C ALA A 13 -11.64 11.09 37.99
N LEU A 14 -10.43 10.59 37.76
CA LEU A 14 -9.46 11.26 36.91
C LEU A 14 -10.07 11.34 35.53
N TRP A 15 -10.69 12.48 35.23
CA TRP A 15 -10.91 12.92 33.87
C TRP A 15 -9.53 13.01 33.22
N LEU A 16 -9.18 12.02 32.40
CA LEU A 16 -8.08 12.16 31.46
C LEU A 16 -8.47 13.32 30.54
N ALA A 17 -7.76 14.43 30.65
CA ALA A 17 -7.88 15.52 29.70
C ALA A 17 -7.54 14.97 28.29
N PRO A 18 -8.36 15.24 27.25
CA PRO A 18 -7.95 14.98 25.88
C PRO A 18 -6.91 16.06 25.53
N GLY A 19 -5.63 15.72 25.67
CA GLY A 19 -4.56 16.70 25.52
C GLY A 19 -3.18 16.06 25.64
N ALA A 20 -2.91 15.06 24.80
CA ALA A 20 -1.57 14.54 24.58
C ALA A 20 -1.45 14.06 23.12
N PHE A 21 -1.48 15.00 22.18
CA PHE A 21 -0.95 14.76 20.84
C PHE A 21 0.43 15.40 20.73
N ALA A 22 1.27 14.80 19.87
CA ALA A 22 2.65 15.13 19.56
C ALA A 22 3.75 14.47 20.42
N ALA A 23 3.82 13.13 20.40
CA ALA A 23 5.14 12.58 20.08
C ALA A 23 5.36 12.93 18.60
N GLY A 24 6.29 13.84 18.29
CA GLY A 24 6.60 14.20 16.91
C GLY A 24 6.98 12.97 16.06
N TRP A 25 7.21 13.19 14.76
CA TRP A 25 7.58 12.12 13.84
C TRP A 25 8.76 11.32 14.36
N CYS A 26 8.55 10.01 14.54
CA CYS A 26 9.54 9.10 15.12
C CYS A 26 10.64 8.67 14.12
N GLY A 27 10.49 9.10 12.87
CA GLY A 27 11.39 8.76 11.78
C GLY A 27 12.68 9.57 11.79
N THR A 28 13.61 9.18 10.92
CA THR A 28 14.91 9.82 10.80
C THR A 28 15.35 9.90 9.35
N GLY A 29 15.79 11.09 8.94
CA GLY A 29 16.38 11.33 7.63
C GLY A 29 15.37 11.31 6.48
N GLU A 30 15.75 11.98 5.41
CA GLU A 30 15.00 11.96 4.16
C GLU A 30 15.11 10.59 3.48
N SER A 31 14.05 10.21 2.78
CA SER A 31 14.09 9.12 1.80
C SER A 31 13.37 9.57 0.55
N SER A 32 14.02 9.45 -0.60
CA SER A 32 13.41 9.71 -1.90
C SER A 32 12.62 8.50 -2.44
N THR A 33 12.54 7.43 -1.65
CA THR A 33 11.82 6.20 -1.99
C THR A 33 10.90 5.79 -0.84
N ASP A 34 9.76 5.26 -1.23
CA ASP A 34 8.83 4.52 -0.39
C ASP A 34 9.56 3.40 0.37
N ARG A 35 9.48 3.39 1.71
CA ARG A 35 10.18 2.40 2.54
C ARG A 35 9.34 1.11 2.60
N PRO A 36 9.90 0.01 3.11
CA PRO A 36 9.13 -1.23 3.25
C PRO A 36 7.90 -1.04 4.14
N ASP A 37 6.74 -1.36 3.58
CA ASP A 37 5.43 -1.24 4.21
C ASP A 37 5.32 -2.12 5.48
N THR A 38 4.82 -1.54 6.57
CA THR A 38 4.41 -2.30 7.76
C THR A 38 2.90 -2.45 7.89
N THR A 39 2.16 -1.54 7.27
CA THR A 39 0.71 -1.62 7.08
C THR A 39 0.41 -2.47 5.85
N THR A 40 -0.56 -3.38 5.91
CA THR A 40 -0.98 -4.16 4.74
C THR A 40 -2.16 -3.50 4.02
N GLY A 41 -2.41 -3.88 2.77
CA GLY A 41 -3.53 -3.34 1.99
C GLY A 41 -3.16 -2.08 1.20
N GLN A 42 -4.14 -1.46 0.57
CA GLN A 42 -3.98 -0.17 -0.11
C GLN A 42 -3.79 0.92 0.95
N GLN A 43 -2.82 1.82 0.76
CA GLN A 43 -2.42 2.78 1.80
C GLN A 43 -2.36 4.23 1.30
N ILE A 44 -2.41 5.16 2.24
CA ILE A 44 -2.16 6.58 2.02
C ILE A 44 -0.71 6.85 2.42
N HIS A 45 0.15 7.13 1.44
CA HIS A 45 1.55 7.43 1.66
C HIS A 45 1.80 8.93 1.74
N ALA A 46 2.65 9.33 2.69
CA ALA A 46 2.94 10.72 2.98
C ALA A 46 4.19 11.19 2.25
N ILE A 47 4.13 12.40 1.67
CA ILE A 47 5.26 12.99 0.96
C ILE A 47 5.42 14.44 1.39
N VAL A 48 6.64 14.85 1.73
CA VAL A 48 7.04 16.27 1.74
C VAL A 48 7.72 16.56 0.41
N ALA A 49 7.22 17.55 -0.32
CA ALA A 49 7.73 17.96 -1.62
C ALA A 49 8.11 19.44 -1.61
N ILE A 50 9.25 19.78 -2.22
CA ILE A 50 9.71 21.17 -2.35
C ILE A 50 10.10 21.46 -3.81
N PRO A 51 9.96 22.71 -4.29
CA PRO A 51 10.46 23.05 -5.62
C PRO A 51 11.98 22.86 -5.70
N SER A 52 12.53 22.76 -6.91
CA SER A 52 13.96 22.53 -7.12
C SER A 52 14.85 23.58 -6.43
N ASP A 53 14.35 24.81 -6.34
CA ASP A 53 14.97 25.99 -5.71
C ASP A 53 14.43 26.29 -4.30
N GLY A 54 13.62 25.40 -3.73
CA GLY A 54 13.05 25.54 -2.39
C GLY A 54 14.05 25.28 -1.27
N THR A 55 13.82 25.92 -0.13
CA THR A 55 14.54 25.64 1.11
C THR A 55 14.14 24.26 1.64
N ASP A 56 15.08 23.57 2.27
CA ASP A 56 14.80 22.29 2.92
C ASP A 56 14.34 22.50 4.36
N ASN A 57 13.11 22.13 4.66
CA ASN A 57 12.52 22.18 6.01
C ASN A 57 11.94 20.82 6.44
N PHE A 58 12.43 19.72 5.84
CA PHE A 58 11.83 18.40 5.96
C PHE A 58 11.52 17.96 7.39
N ALA A 59 12.43 18.22 8.34
CA ALA A 59 12.22 17.81 9.74
C ALA A 59 11.00 18.47 10.38
N ALA A 60 10.72 19.74 10.10
CA ALA A 60 9.55 20.42 10.63
C ALA A 60 8.27 19.96 9.92
N ASP A 61 8.32 19.82 8.59
CA ASP A 61 7.18 19.42 7.79
C ASP A 61 6.77 17.96 8.05
N ALA A 62 7.74 17.07 8.26
CA ALA A 62 7.49 15.69 8.66
C ALA A 62 6.79 15.61 10.02
N ASN A 63 7.18 16.44 10.99
CA ASN A 63 6.49 16.54 12.28
C ASN A 63 5.06 17.06 12.11
N ARG A 64 4.86 18.10 11.29
CA ARG A 64 3.53 18.64 10.99
C ARG A 64 2.65 17.56 10.35
N LEU A 65 3.13 16.89 9.31
CA LEU A 65 2.39 15.89 8.56
C LEU A 65 2.04 14.67 9.44
N GLN A 66 2.95 14.21 10.30
CA GLN A 66 2.63 13.18 11.30
C GLN A 66 1.49 13.61 12.23
N ASN A 67 1.57 14.81 12.81
CA ASN A 67 0.54 15.31 13.72
C ASN A 67 -0.81 15.47 13.01
N ASP A 68 -0.80 15.96 11.78
CA ASP A 68 -2.01 16.14 10.99
C ASP A 68 -2.61 14.77 10.61
N ALA A 69 -1.81 13.77 10.26
CA ALA A 69 -2.28 12.40 10.04
C ALA A 69 -2.92 11.75 11.30
N ASP A 70 -2.35 12.01 12.48
CA ASP A 70 -2.91 11.55 13.76
C ASP A 70 -4.23 12.30 14.10
N SER A 71 -4.29 13.60 13.82
CA SER A 71 -5.51 14.42 13.94
C SER A 71 -6.62 13.91 13.01
N LEU A 72 -6.29 13.66 11.73
CA LEU A 72 -7.19 13.07 10.74
C LEU A 72 -7.74 11.74 11.20
N THR A 73 -6.87 10.84 11.67
CA THR A 73 -7.29 9.52 12.14
C THR A 73 -8.24 9.63 13.33
N THR A 74 -7.93 10.51 14.27
CA THR A 74 -8.77 10.77 15.46
C THR A 74 -10.13 11.35 15.06
N TRP A 75 -10.14 12.35 14.18
CA TRP A 75 -11.37 12.96 13.70
C TRP A 75 -12.22 11.94 12.93
N TRP A 76 -11.65 11.25 11.94
CA TRP A 76 -12.37 10.29 11.11
C TRP A 76 -13.00 9.17 11.92
N THR A 77 -12.24 8.60 12.87
CA THR A 77 -12.77 7.56 13.79
C THR A 77 -13.82 8.10 14.75
N GLY A 78 -13.79 9.39 15.07
CA GLY A 78 -14.85 10.08 15.81
C GLY A 78 -16.13 10.25 14.98
N GLN A 79 -16.02 10.44 13.67
CA GLN A 79 -17.17 10.52 12.75
C GLN A 79 -17.73 9.12 12.40
N ASP A 80 -16.85 8.13 12.26
CA ASP A 80 -17.17 6.73 11.97
C ASP A 80 -16.20 5.80 12.71
N ALA A 81 -16.66 5.21 13.82
CA ALA A 81 -15.83 4.33 14.67
C ALA A 81 -15.40 3.02 13.98
N THR A 82 -15.95 2.70 12.80
CA THR A 82 -15.64 1.47 12.06
C THR A 82 -14.57 1.68 10.98
N ARG A 83 -14.15 2.92 10.72
CA ARG A 83 -13.21 3.26 9.65
C ARG A 83 -12.10 4.18 10.14
N ALA A 84 -10.93 4.02 9.56
CA ALA A 84 -9.82 4.96 9.70
C ALA A 84 -9.04 5.07 8.37
N PRO A 85 -8.47 6.24 8.04
CA PRO A 85 -7.52 6.36 6.94
C PRO A 85 -6.37 5.35 7.12
N ARG A 86 -6.09 4.54 6.10
CA ARG A 86 -5.02 3.54 6.15
C ARG A 86 -3.68 4.20 5.80
N PHE A 87 -3.14 4.98 6.71
CA PHE A 87 -1.82 5.58 6.53
C PHE A 87 -0.70 4.53 6.47
N ASP A 88 0.22 4.77 5.56
CA ASP A 88 1.42 3.96 5.40
C ASP A 88 2.40 4.19 6.55
N GLN A 89 3.00 3.12 7.06
CA GLN A 89 3.88 3.16 8.21
C GLN A 89 5.15 2.38 7.94
N ALA A 90 6.26 2.86 8.51
CA ALA A 90 7.56 2.21 8.45
C ALA A 90 8.17 2.05 9.84
N VAL A 91 9.08 1.07 9.96
CA VAL A 91 9.86 0.87 11.19
C VAL A 91 11.09 1.78 11.17
N PHE A 92 11.23 2.58 12.22
CA PHE A 92 12.38 3.42 12.50
C PHE A 92 13.03 3.04 13.84
N PRO A 93 14.25 3.53 14.15
CA PRO A 93 14.86 3.29 15.46
C PRO A 93 14.00 3.73 16.64
N GLY A 94 13.17 4.77 16.46
CA GLY A 94 12.26 5.31 17.48
C GLY A 94 10.92 4.58 17.63
N GLY A 95 10.60 3.63 16.74
CA GLY A 95 9.31 2.94 16.73
C GLY A 95 8.72 2.85 15.32
N THR A 96 7.42 2.55 15.24
CA THR A 96 6.65 2.57 13.99
C THR A 96 5.85 3.87 13.95
N CYS A 97 5.96 4.61 12.86
CA CYS A 97 5.21 5.85 12.61
C CYS A 97 5.00 6.02 11.11
N LEU A 98 4.38 7.13 10.70
CA LEU A 98 4.08 7.44 9.31
C LEU A 98 5.33 7.32 8.44
N ASP A 99 5.24 6.60 7.32
CA ASP A 99 6.31 6.60 6.34
C ASP A 99 6.20 7.86 5.49
N ILE A 100 7.15 8.79 5.71
CA ILE A 100 7.21 10.06 5.02
C ILE A 100 8.41 10.04 4.06
N SER A 101 8.11 10.17 2.78
CA SER A 101 9.10 10.39 1.73
C SER A 101 9.37 11.87 1.52
N PHE A 102 10.56 12.20 1.02
CA PHE A 102 10.97 13.55 0.67
C PHE A 102 11.31 13.63 -0.82
N VAL A 103 10.75 14.62 -1.50
CA VAL A 103 11.00 14.86 -2.92
C VAL A 103 11.34 16.32 -3.19
N ARG A 104 12.59 16.56 -3.55
CA ARG A 104 12.98 17.80 -4.24
C ARG A 104 12.57 17.68 -5.71
N LEU A 105 11.55 18.45 -6.09
CA LEU A 105 10.98 18.43 -7.43
C LEU A 105 12.01 18.89 -8.46
N THR A 106 11.84 18.45 -9.71
CA THR A 106 12.67 18.90 -10.84
C THR A 106 12.24 20.26 -11.41
N VAL A 107 11.11 20.80 -10.92
CA VAL A 107 10.52 22.07 -11.34
C VAL A 107 10.77 23.15 -10.29
N SER A 108 11.08 24.37 -10.74
CA SER A 108 11.32 25.52 -9.87
C SER A 108 10.02 26.20 -9.45
N THR A 109 10.12 27.07 -8.44
CA THR A 109 9.01 27.90 -7.98
C THR A 109 8.36 28.69 -9.12
N ALA A 110 9.16 29.31 -10.00
CA ALA A 110 8.64 30.09 -11.13
C ALA A 110 7.79 29.26 -12.12
N GLN A 111 7.94 27.93 -12.09
CA GLN A 111 7.19 27.00 -12.91
C GLN A 111 5.90 26.52 -12.22
N LEU A 112 5.61 26.89 -10.97
CA LEU A 112 4.45 26.41 -10.22
C LEU A 112 3.44 27.56 -10.02
N GLN A 113 2.91 28.07 -11.13
CA GLN A 113 1.93 29.17 -11.14
C GLN A 113 0.51 28.62 -11.32
N SER A 114 -0.47 29.14 -10.56
CA SER A 114 -1.83 28.59 -10.39
C SER A 114 -1.86 27.21 -9.73
N ALA A 115 -2.85 26.97 -8.88
CA ALA A 115 -2.99 25.73 -8.14
C ALA A 115 -3.14 24.53 -9.08
N ASN A 116 -3.96 24.63 -10.12
CA ASN A 116 -4.19 23.53 -11.06
C ASN A 116 -2.95 23.15 -11.89
N ALA A 117 -2.20 24.14 -12.40
CA ALA A 117 -0.98 23.84 -13.14
C ALA A 117 0.17 23.39 -12.22
N ALA A 118 0.25 23.91 -10.99
CA ALA A 118 1.16 23.43 -9.97
C ALA A 118 0.87 21.96 -9.62
N PHE A 119 -0.38 21.62 -9.32
CA PHE A 119 -0.84 20.26 -9.04
C PHE A 119 -0.45 19.27 -10.14
N THR A 120 -0.68 19.66 -11.41
CA THR A 120 -0.31 18.84 -12.57
C THR A 120 1.20 18.58 -12.63
N ARG A 121 2.02 19.60 -12.37
CA ARG A 121 3.49 19.49 -12.41
C ARG A 121 4.04 18.69 -11.22
N VAL A 122 3.51 18.89 -10.02
CA VAL A 122 3.86 18.13 -8.81
C VAL A 122 3.57 16.65 -9.04
N ARG A 123 2.36 16.29 -9.49
CA ARG A 123 1.99 14.91 -9.81
C ARG A 123 2.92 14.26 -10.83
N ALA A 124 3.22 14.97 -11.91
CA ALA A 124 4.13 14.46 -12.94
C ALA A 124 5.53 14.21 -12.39
N ALA A 125 6.05 15.12 -11.56
CA ALA A 125 7.36 14.97 -10.92
C ALA A 125 7.41 13.80 -9.93
N LEU A 126 6.38 13.62 -9.10
CA LEU A 126 6.26 12.49 -8.18
C LEU A 126 6.18 11.14 -8.91
N ALA A 127 5.44 11.08 -10.01
CA ALA A 127 5.35 9.87 -10.84
C ALA A 127 6.70 9.47 -11.45
N ILE A 128 7.53 10.44 -11.87
CA ILE A 128 8.87 10.19 -12.41
C ILE A 128 9.77 9.50 -11.38
N VAL A 129 9.63 9.85 -10.10
CA VAL A 129 10.38 9.23 -8.99
C VAL A 129 9.65 8.04 -8.34
N SER A 130 8.74 7.40 -9.09
CA SER A 130 8.04 6.15 -8.71
C SER A 130 6.94 6.27 -7.65
N PHE A 131 6.52 7.46 -7.24
CA PHE A 131 5.29 7.66 -6.46
C PHE A 131 4.05 7.65 -7.36
N GLN A 132 3.77 6.50 -7.97
CA GLN A 132 2.66 6.27 -8.90
C GLN A 132 2.02 4.87 -8.75
N SER A 133 2.11 4.27 -7.56
CA SER A 133 1.55 2.93 -7.31
C SER A 133 0.03 2.93 -7.47
N PRO A 134 -0.57 1.94 -8.16
CA PRO A 134 -2.01 1.83 -8.26
C PRO A 134 -2.70 1.46 -6.92
N TYR A 135 -1.91 1.11 -5.91
CA TYR A 135 -2.38 0.74 -4.58
C TYR A 135 -2.14 1.82 -3.53
N LYS A 136 -1.60 2.99 -3.92
CA LYS A 136 -1.34 4.10 -3.01
C LYS A 136 -2.10 5.36 -3.41
N LYS A 137 -2.58 6.07 -2.40
CA LYS A 137 -2.95 7.50 -2.46
C LYS A 137 -1.80 8.28 -1.84
N TYR A 138 -1.59 9.50 -2.29
CA TYR A 138 -0.47 10.32 -1.83
C TYR A 138 -0.98 11.59 -1.18
N LEU A 139 -0.75 11.74 0.11
CA LEU A 139 -0.92 13.01 0.83
C LEU A 139 0.41 13.77 0.76
N VAL A 140 0.42 14.89 0.07
CA VAL A 140 1.63 15.62 -0.28
C VAL A 140 1.62 16.98 0.39
N TYR A 141 2.59 17.26 1.24
CA TYR A 141 2.84 18.61 1.74
C TYR A 141 3.82 19.28 0.80
N TYR A 142 3.34 20.31 0.12
CA TYR A 142 4.19 21.14 -0.72
C TYR A 142 4.71 22.32 0.09
N ASP A 143 6.00 22.28 0.46
CA ASP A 143 6.70 23.39 1.09
C ASP A 143 7.41 24.24 0.04
N GLY A 144 6.63 25.13 -0.57
CA GLY A 144 7.12 26.15 -1.47
C GLY A 144 6.25 27.40 -1.38
N PRO A 145 6.61 28.48 -2.11
CA PRO A 145 5.82 29.70 -2.11
C PRO A 145 4.38 29.45 -2.53
N GLN A 146 3.51 30.34 -2.08
CA GLN A 146 2.10 30.34 -2.43
C GLN A 146 1.90 30.30 -3.96
N VAL A 147 1.18 29.29 -4.44
CA VAL A 147 0.96 29.05 -5.88
C VAL A 147 -0.23 29.82 -6.44
N GLU A 148 -1.23 30.11 -5.59
CA GLU A 148 -2.44 30.87 -5.88
C GLU A 148 -3.04 31.46 -4.58
N ALA A 149 -3.76 32.58 -4.68
CA ALA A 149 -4.45 33.18 -3.53
C ALA A 149 -5.68 32.38 -3.12
N ASP A 150 -5.82 32.20 -1.80
CA ASP A 150 -6.99 31.58 -1.17
C ASP A 150 -7.26 30.12 -1.60
N ILE A 151 -6.24 29.43 -2.12
CA ILE A 151 -6.27 28.00 -2.44
C ILE A 151 -5.34 27.25 -1.50
N CYS A 152 -5.94 26.48 -0.59
CA CYS A 152 -5.21 25.79 0.48
C CYS A 152 -4.63 24.44 0.02
N GLY A 153 -5.28 23.79 -0.93
CA GLY A 153 -4.87 22.50 -1.45
C GLY A 153 -5.45 22.21 -2.84
N THR A 154 -5.09 21.06 -3.39
CA THR A 154 -5.72 20.50 -4.58
C THR A 154 -5.61 18.98 -4.55
N GLY A 155 -6.76 18.33 -4.61
CA GLY A 155 -6.94 16.89 -4.57
C GLY A 155 -7.65 16.41 -5.82
N ALA A 156 -7.22 15.27 -6.34
CA ALA A 156 -7.94 14.60 -7.40
C ALA A 156 -7.63 13.11 -7.40
N GLY A 157 -8.67 12.30 -7.57
CA GLY A 157 -8.53 10.86 -7.58
C GLY A 157 -9.69 10.11 -8.19
N ASP A 158 -9.65 8.81 -7.94
CA ASP A 158 -10.60 7.82 -8.43
C ASP A 158 -10.89 6.89 -7.24
N PHE A 159 -12.15 6.53 -7.03
CA PHE A 159 -12.54 5.67 -5.91
C PHE A 159 -11.88 4.28 -5.94
N SER A 160 -11.74 3.71 -7.14
CA SER A 160 -11.38 2.30 -7.33
C SER A 160 -9.88 2.03 -7.46
N ARG A 161 -9.06 3.07 -7.70
CA ARG A 161 -7.64 2.91 -8.03
C ARG A 161 -6.77 4.10 -7.61
N GLY A 162 -5.51 3.82 -7.34
CA GLY A 162 -4.43 4.80 -7.40
C GLY A 162 -3.75 4.82 -8.78
N PRO A 163 -2.70 5.63 -8.94
CA PRO A 163 -2.29 6.66 -7.99
C PRO A 163 -3.27 7.83 -8.01
N ALA A 164 -3.50 8.44 -6.85
CA ALA A 164 -4.20 9.72 -6.72
C ALA A 164 -3.49 10.57 -5.66
N TYR A 165 -3.70 11.88 -5.72
CA TYR A 165 -2.87 12.84 -4.99
C TYR A 165 -3.75 13.89 -4.35
N ALA A 166 -3.48 14.16 -3.08
CA ALA A 166 -4.00 15.23 -2.27
C ALA A 166 -2.81 16.13 -1.93
N VAL A 167 -2.70 17.30 -2.58
CA VAL A 167 -1.58 18.22 -2.34
C VAL A 167 -2.05 19.36 -1.45
N VAL A 168 -1.41 19.52 -0.31
CA VAL A 168 -1.59 20.64 0.62
C VAL A 168 -0.53 21.69 0.30
N TRP A 169 -0.97 22.90 -0.07
CA TRP A 169 -0.09 24.04 -0.31
C TRP A 169 0.21 24.71 1.03
N LEU A 170 1.37 24.42 1.65
CA LEU A 170 1.63 24.83 3.04
C LEU A 170 1.60 26.35 3.26
N GLN A 171 1.88 27.13 2.21
CA GLN A 171 1.83 28.60 2.21
C GLN A 171 0.54 29.15 1.55
N GLY A 172 -0.43 28.29 1.21
CA GLY A 172 -1.70 28.66 0.58
C GLY A 172 -2.64 29.37 1.54
N CYS A 173 -2.93 28.73 2.68
CA CYS A 173 -3.84 29.23 3.72
C CYS A 173 -3.23 29.02 5.11
N PRO A 174 -2.38 29.93 5.60
CA PRO A 174 -1.69 29.76 6.89
C PRO A 174 -2.60 29.84 8.11
N ASP A 175 -3.83 30.35 7.94
CA ASP A 175 -4.87 30.48 8.95
C ASP A 175 -5.83 29.28 9.03
N ILE A 176 -5.74 28.35 8.07
CA ILE A 176 -6.49 27.09 8.09
C ILE A 176 -5.61 25.95 8.61
N GLY A 177 -6.17 25.09 9.46
CA GLY A 177 -5.48 23.91 9.98
C GLY A 177 -5.00 22.99 8.85
N GLY A 178 -3.73 22.56 8.91
CA GLY A 178 -3.15 21.66 7.89
C GLY A 178 -3.87 20.31 7.83
N ASP A 179 -4.39 19.84 8.96
CA ASP A 179 -5.26 18.69 9.09
C ASP A 179 -6.60 18.91 8.36
N ALA A 180 -7.29 20.03 8.56
CA ALA A 180 -8.53 20.30 7.82
C ALA A 180 -8.34 20.26 6.29
N VAL A 181 -7.29 20.92 5.79
CA VAL A 181 -6.95 20.87 4.36
C VAL A 181 -6.58 19.45 3.93
N SER A 182 -5.80 18.72 4.74
CA SER A 182 -5.42 17.34 4.43
C SER A 182 -6.64 16.43 4.34
N ALA A 183 -7.63 16.59 5.22
CA ALA A 183 -8.87 15.81 5.19
C ALA A 183 -9.67 16.09 3.91
N HIS A 184 -9.89 17.37 3.61
CA HIS A 184 -10.59 17.84 2.41
C HIS A 184 -9.95 17.27 1.12
N GLU A 185 -8.66 17.51 0.92
CA GLU A 185 -7.99 17.08 -0.32
C GLU A 185 -7.84 15.56 -0.41
N LEU A 186 -7.70 14.87 0.73
CA LEU A 186 -7.67 13.42 0.75
C LEU A 186 -9.02 12.83 0.33
N ILE A 187 -10.14 13.42 0.76
CA ILE A 187 -11.49 13.01 0.35
C ILE A 187 -11.66 13.14 -1.18
N HIS A 188 -11.15 14.21 -1.79
CA HIS A 188 -11.06 14.29 -3.26
C HIS A 188 -10.18 13.20 -3.88
N ALA A 189 -9.02 12.90 -3.29
CA ALA A 189 -8.14 11.83 -3.78
C ALA A 189 -8.77 10.42 -3.63
N LEU A 190 -9.71 10.27 -2.69
CA LEU A 190 -10.55 9.09 -2.51
C LEU A 190 -11.75 9.04 -3.47
N GLY A 191 -11.99 10.09 -4.26
CA GLY A 191 -12.96 10.08 -5.37
C GLY A 191 -14.23 10.90 -5.15
N ALA A 192 -14.34 11.67 -4.06
CA ALA A 192 -15.44 12.62 -3.90
C ALA A 192 -15.23 13.90 -4.74
N LEU A 193 -16.28 14.56 -5.21
CA LEU A 193 -17.70 14.18 -5.19
C LEU A 193 -18.07 13.46 -6.50
N PRO A 194 -18.67 12.25 -6.48
CA PRO A 194 -19.02 11.56 -7.72
C PRO A 194 -20.23 12.22 -8.40
N LEU A 195 -20.29 12.20 -9.73
CA LEU A 195 -21.31 12.90 -10.55
C LEU A 195 -22.79 12.63 -10.21
N ARG A 196 -23.09 11.57 -9.46
CA ARG A 196 -24.47 11.20 -9.07
C ARG A 196 -24.82 11.59 -7.65
N ALA A 197 -23.85 12.04 -6.87
CA ALA A 197 -24.10 12.56 -5.54
C ALA A 197 -25.02 13.79 -5.62
N PRO A 198 -25.92 13.95 -4.64
CA PRO A 198 -26.71 15.16 -4.50
C PRO A 198 -25.84 16.37 -4.09
N HIS A 199 -26.51 17.49 -3.86
CA HIS A 199 -25.98 18.73 -3.25
C HIS A 199 -24.75 19.40 -3.88
N ALA A 200 -24.26 18.92 -5.03
CA ALA A 200 -23.17 19.53 -5.77
C ALA A 200 -23.41 21.04 -6.00
N CYS A 201 -22.39 21.85 -5.71
CA CYS A 201 -22.44 23.29 -5.88
C CYS A 201 -22.67 23.68 -7.35
N PRO A 202 -23.52 24.68 -7.64
CA PRO A 202 -23.69 25.18 -9.00
C PRO A 202 -22.37 25.73 -9.58
N GLY A 203 -21.87 25.08 -10.64
CA GLY A 203 -20.62 25.46 -11.31
C GLY A 203 -19.35 24.85 -10.67
N ASP A 204 -19.50 24.09 -9.60
CA ASP A 204 -18.41 23.42 -8.90
C ASP A 204 -18.84 22.01 -8.46
N PRO A 205 -18.78 21.03 -9.38
CA PRO A 205 -19.29 19.68 -9.11
C PRO A 205 -18.38 18.88 -8.14
N GLY A 206 -17.27 19.44 -7.68
CA GLY A 206 -16.35 18.79 -6.75
C GLY A 206 -16.83 18.86 -5.29
N HIS A 207 -17.67 19.84 -4.96
CA HIS A 207 -18.01 20.16 -3.57
C HIS A 207 -19.54 20.16 -3.34
N PRO A 208 -20.01 19.70 -2.18
CA PRO A 208 -21.39 19.91 -1.73
C PRO A 208 -21.61 21.34 -1.18
N CYS A 209 -22.84 21.83 -1.31
CA CYS A 209 -23.24 23.20 -0.92
C CYS A 209 -24.47 23.24 0.00
N ASP A 210 -24.89 22.11 0.55
CA ASP A 210 -26.03 22.01 1.46
C ASP A 210 -25.68 22.49 2.89
N SER A 211 -24.44 22.31 3.33
CA SER A 211 -23.98 22.71 4.66
C SER A 211 -22.54 23.22 4.70
N PRO A 212 -22.28 24.40 5.30
CA PRO A 212 -20.92 24.88 5.50
C PRO A 212 -20.12 24.06 6.51
N LEU A 213 -20.74 23.17 7.29
CA LEU A 213 -20.04 22.28 8.24
C LEU A 213 -19.45 21.04 7.56
N ASP A 214 -19.81 20.80 6.31
CA ASP A 214 -19.24 19.72 5.54
C ASP A 214 -17.75 19.99 5.28
N VAL A 215 -16.89 19.02 5.57
CA VAL A 215 -15.44 19.13 5.35
C VAL A 215 -15.12 19.39 3.87
N LEU A 216 -15.96 18.96 2.94
CA LEU A 216 -15.82 19.17 1.51
C LEU A 216 -16.54 20.43 1.03
N TYR A 217 -17.07 21.27 1.91
CA TYR A 217 -17.64 22.56 1.52
C TYR A 217 -16.56 23.43 0.83
N PRO A 218 -16.89 24.20 -0.24
CA PRO A 218 -15.89 24.83 -1.11
C PRO A 218 -15.11 25.98 -0.47
N THR A 219 -15.49 26.43 0.74
CA THR A 219 -14.77 27.51 1.45
C THR A 219 -14.52 27.13 2.90
N ALA A 220 -13.25 27.18 3.32
CA ALA A 220 -12.89 26.96 4.71
C ALA A 220 -13.23 28.17 5.60
N ASP A 221 -13.51 27.91 6.89
CA ASP A 221 -13.73 28.94 7.91
C ASP A 221 -12.54 28.91 8.88
N PRO A 222 -11.70 29.97 8.95
CA PRO A 222 -10.52 30.01 9.80
C PRO A 222 -10.83 29.99 11.31
N SER A 223 -12.09 30.16 11.70
CA SER A 223 -12.51 30.03 13.10
C SER A 223 -12.80 28.59 13.53
N ARG A 224 -12.82 27.63 12.59
CA ARG A 224 -13.12 26.22 12.86
C ARG A 224 -11.89 25.35 12.75
N THR A 225 -11.79 24.38 13.66
CA THR A 225 -10.84 23.27 13.53
C THR A 225 -11.50 22.08 12.85
N LEU A 226 -10.70 21.14 12.35
CA LEU A 226 -11.21 19.89 11.76
C LEU A 226 -12.20 19.16 12.69
N GLN A 227 -11.99 19.19 14.01
CA GLN A 227 -12.88 18.54 14.98
C GLN A 227 -14.29 19.13 15.04
N GLN A 228 -14.48 20.34 14.50
CA GLN A 228 -15.78 21.01 14.41
C GLN A 228 -16.44 20.81 13.03
N GLU A 229 -15.71 20.24 12.08
CA GLU A 229 -16.21 19.87 10.75
C GLU A 229 -16.78 18.45 10.76
N VAL A 230 -17.66 18.18 9.80
CA VAL A 230 -18.38 16.93 9.64
C VAL A 230 -17.92 16.26 8.36
N LEU A 231 -17.63 14.95 8.42
CA LEU A 231 -17.08 14.21 7.30
C LEU A 231 -18.00 14.17 6.08
N ASP A 232 -19.30 14.10 6.28
CA ASP A 232 -20.34 14.20 5.25
C ASP A 232 -21.62 14.57 5.99
N VAL A 233 -22.13 15.77 5.77
CA VAL A 233 -23.35 16.25 6.45
C VAL A 233 -24.56 15.54 5.86
N GLY A 234 -25.26 14.78 6.70
CA GLY A 234 -26.43 14.02 6.26
C GLY A 234 -26.10 12.60 5.80
N ARG A 235 -24.82 12.28 5.52
CA ARG A 235 -24.39 10.97 5.03
C ARG A 235 -25.12 10.62 3.74
N ASP A 236 -25.15 11.56 2.80
CA ASP A 236 -25.93 11.42 1.57
C ASP A 236 -25.22 11.86 0.31
N ASP A 237 -23.98 12.35 0.40
CA ASP A 237 -23.21 12.83 -0.74
C ASP A 237 -22.12 11.85 -1.17
N TYR A 238 -21.17 11.53 -0.30
CA TYR A 238 -20.00 10.72 -0.68
C TYR A 238 -19.52 9.74 0.39
N TYR A 239 -20.10 9.74 1.59
CA TYR A 239 -19.71 8.85 2.68
C TYR A 239 -20.89 8.33 3.49
N GLY A 240 -20.98 7.01 3.62
CA GLY A 240 -21.90 6.30 4.50
C GLY A 240 -23.37 6.44 4.10
N HIS A 241 -23.62 6.55 2.80
CA HIS A 241 -24.92 6.84 2.22
C HIS A 241 -25.63 5.58 1.69
N SER A 242 -26.92 5.70 1.39
CA SER A 242 -27.71 4.61 0.77
C SER A 242 -27.84 4.69 -0.76
N GLY A 243 -27.09 5.60 -1.39
CA GLY A 243 -27.04 5.79 -2.84
C GLY A 243 -26.46 4.60 -3.61
N THR A 244 -26.56 4.64 -4.93
CA THR A 244 -26.02 3.60 -5.83
C THR A 244 -24.69 3.98 -6.49
N TRP A 245 -24.05 5.05 -6.02
CA TRP A 245 -22.75 5.50 -6.50
C TRP A 245 -21.68 5.14 -5.48
N ASP A 246 -20.42 5.42 -5.83
CA ASP A 246 -19.27 5.07 -5.01
C ASP A 246 -19.35 5.76 -3.63
N ASP A 247 -19.18 4.98 -2.57
CA ASP A 247 -19.24 5.44 -1.18
C ASP A 247 -17.83 5.35 -0.58
N ILE A 248 -17.27 6.47 -0.14
CA ILE A 248 -15.93 6.50 0.46
C ILE A 248 -15.82 5.61 1.70
N GLN A 249 -16.92 5.30 2.40
CA GLN A 249 -16.93 4.33 3.51
C GLN A 249 -16.46 2.93 3.06
N ASP A 250 -16.63 2.58 1.79
CA ASP A 250 -16.19 1.32 1.17
C ASP A 250 -14.81 1.41 0.51
N SER A 251 -14.12 2.54 0.66
CA SER A 251 -12.81 2.76 0.05
C SER A 251 -11.78 1.76 0.55
N LEU A 252 -11.05 1.16 -0.39
CA LEU A 252 -9.94 0.24 -0.10
C LEU A 252 -8.78 0.90 0.65
N TRP A 253 -8.72 2.23 0.69
CA TRP A 253 -7.71 3.02 1.42
C TRP A 253 -8.14 3.37 2.86
N LEU A 254 -9.32 2.93 3.28
CA LEU A 254 -9.72 2.94 4.68
C LEU A 254 -9.51 1.55 5.27
N ARG A 255 -9.09 1.54 6.54
CA ARG A 255 -9.02 0.32 7.34
C ARG A 255 -10.38 0.04 7.96
N HIS A 256 -10.79 -1.22 7.94
CA HIS A 256 -11.99 -1.68 8.62
C HIS A 256 -11.64 -2.05 10.07
N LEU A 257 -12.14 -1.27 11.03
CA LEU A 257 -11.88 -1.44 12.46
C LEU A 257 -12.89 -2.37 13.14
N ASP A 258 -14.01 -2.62 12.48
CA ASP A 258 -15.13 -3.46 12.92
C ASP A 258 -15.00 -4.92 12.45
N THR A 259 -14.03 -5.22 11.57
CA THR A 259 -13.77 -6.58 11.08
C THR A 259 -12.47 -7.16 11.62
N PRO A 260 -12.38 -8.49 11.80
CA PRO A 260 -11.14 -9.17 12.14
C PRO A 260 -10.02 -8.92 11.14
N GLN A 261 -8.79 -9.12 11.61
CA GLN A 261 -7.62 -9.27 10.74
C GLN A 261 -7.40 -10.75 10.43
N GLU A 262 -7.11 -11.06 9.17
CA GLU A 262 -6.82 -12.39 8.67
C GLU A 262 -5.35 -12.53 8.31
N ALA A 263 -4.73 -13.62 8.77
CA ALA A 263 -3.32 -13.85 8.58
C ALA A 263 -3.02 -14.47 7.21
N VAL A 264 -2.01 -13.95 6.50
CA VAL A 264 -1.36 -14.61 5.37
C VAL A 264 -0.01 -15.13 5.83
N THR A 265 0.12 -16.45 5.96
CA THR A 265 1.38 -17.11 6.25
C THR A 265 2.03 -17.61 4.96
N VAL A 266 3.19 -17.05 4.64
CA VAL A 266 3.99 -17.48 3.48
C VAL A 266 5.15 -18.33 3.97
N THR A 267 5.27 -19.52 3.37
CA THR A 267 6.39 -20.44 3.58
C THR A 267 7.11 -20.69 2.26
N MET A 268 8.38 -21.07 2.33
CA MET A 268 9.21 -21.30 1.14
C MET A 268 9.94 -22.63 1.24
N ALA A 269 9.86 -23.43 0.19
CA ALA A 269 10.68 -24.61 0.00
C ALA A 269 11.72 -24.30 -1.10
N GLY A 270 13.01 -24.25 -0.76
CA GLY A 270 14.06 -23.75 -1.65
C GLY A 270 14.30 -22.24 -1.48
N THR A 271 15.08 -21.63 -2.38
CA THR A 271 15.49 -20.23 -2.24
C THR A 271 14.84 -19.31 -3.28
N GLY A 272 14.28 -18.21 -2.80
CA GLY A 272 13.57 -17.20 -3.58
C GLY A 272 12.96 -16.17 -2.65
N ASN A 273 12.13 -15.30 -3.21
CA ASN A 273 11.32 -14.37 -2.45
C ASN A 273 9.86 -14.45 -2.93
N VAL A 274 8.95 -13.95 -2.09
CA VAL A 274 7.54 -13.81 -2.38
C VAL A 274 7.12 -12.39 -2.06
N THR A 275 6.46 -11.73 -3.00
CA THR A 275 5.88 -10.39 -2.81
C THR A 275 4.38 -10.43 -3.12
N SER A 276 3.62 -9.44 -2.65
CA SER A 276 2.26 -9.16 -3.14
C SER A 276 2.26 -7.98 -4.11
N GLU A 277 1.21 -7.87 -4.90
CA GLU A 277 0.89 -6.68 -5.70
C GLU A 277 0.43 -5.52 -4.82
N VAL A 278 -0.40 -5.80 -3.82
CA VAL A 278 -0.85 -4.82 -2.81
C VAL A 278 0.23 -4.71 -1.70
N PRO A 279 0.53 -3.53 -1.14
CA PRO A 279 1.46 -3.38 -0.02
C PRO A 279 1.20 -4.38 1.11
N GLY A 280 2.26 -5.03 1.62
CA GLY A 280 2.15 -5.87 2.82
C GLY A 280 2.95 -7.18 2.81
N VAL A 281 3.15 -7.87 1.68
CA VAL A 281 3.99 -9.09 1.61
C VAL A 281 5.29 -8.80 0.86
N ALA A 282 6.42 -8.97 1.54
CA ALA A 282 7.77 -8.90 0.98
C ALA A 282 8.74 -9.88 1.67
N CYS A 283 8.52 -11.18 1.45
CA CYS A 283 9.13 -12.25 2.24
C CYS A 283 10.31 -12.92 1.54
N GLY A 284 11.51 -12.77 2.11
CA GLY A 284 12.72 -13.53 1.74
C GLY A 284 12.95 -14.79 2.60
N ALA A 285 12.20 -14.92 3.69
CA ALA A 285 12.11 -16.09 4.57
C ALA A 285 10.63 -16.29 4.98
N PRO A 286 10.24 -17.43 5.59
CA PRO A 286 8.88 -17.60 6.06
C PRO A 286 8.42 -16.43 6.92
N CYS A 287 7.23 -15.93 6.66
CA CYS A 287 6.70 -14.71 7.25
C CYS A 287 5.19 -14.84 7.47
N THR A 288 4.62 -13.94 8.27
CA THR A 288 3.16 -13.80 8.41
C THR A 288 2.80 -12.33 8.45
N THR A 289 1.73 -11.97 7.75
CA THR A 289 1.21 -10.60 7.64
C THR A 289 -0.29 -10.62 7.96
N GLN A 290 -0.83 -9.53 8.49
CA GLN A 290 -2.23 -9.42 8.93
C GLN A 290 -2.97 -8.48 8.00
N TRP A 291 -4.19 -8.81 7.58
CA TRP A 291 -4.95 -8.08 6.57
C TRP A 291 -6.40 -7.91 6.99
N ASP A 292 -7.07 -6.86 6.55
CA ASP A 292 -8.52 -6.71 6.76
C ASP A 292 -9.26 -7.90 6.12
N GLN A 293 -10.23 -8.48 6.84
CA GLN A 293 -11.06 -9.57 6.31
C GLN A 293 -11.75 -9.14 5.00
N GLY A 294 -11.74 -10.02 4.00
CA GLY A 294 -12.26 -9.76 2.66
C GLY A 294 -11.20 -9.23 1.67
N SER A 295 -9.99 -8.94 2.14
CA SER A 295 -8.89 -8.53 1.25
C SER A 295 -8.55 -9.62 0.22
N LEU A 296 -8.26 -9.17 -1.01
CA LEU A 296 -7.72 -10.00 -2.08
C LEU A 296 -6.22 -9.70 -2.23
N VAL A 297 -5.39 -10.74 -2.11
CA VAL A 297 -3.93 -10.64 -2.21
C VAL A 297 -3.40 -11.58 -3.29
N THR A 298 -2.64 -11.07 -4.23
CA THR A 298 -1.99 -11.83 -5.31
C THR A 298 -0.49 -11.92 -5.08
N LEU A 299 -0.07 -13.10 -4.62
CA LEU A 299 1.33 -13.41 -4.38
C LEU A 299 2.08 -13.73 -5.68
N VAL A 300 3.27 -13.16 -5.79
CA VAL A 300 4.24 -13.35 -6.88
C VAL A 300 5.52 -13.94 -6.29
N ALA A 301 6.02 -15.01 -6.89
CA ALA A 301 7.25 -15.66 -6.46
C ALA A 301 8.40 -15.29 -7.40
N ALA A 302 9.47 -14.69 -6.89
CA ALA A 302 10.69 -14.49 -7.67
C ALA A 302 11.78 -15.48 -7.21
N PRO A 303 12.22 -16.42 -8.08
CA PRO A 303 13.28 -17.36 -7.73
C PRO A 303 14.61 -16.64 -7.56
N ALA A 304 15.42 -17.12 -6.60
CA ALA A 304 16.79 -16.65 -6.45
C ALA A 304 17.66 -17.06 -7.67
N ARG A 305 18.84 -16.45 -7.81
CA ARG A 305 19.79 -16.78 -8.89
C ARG A 305 20.10 -18.29 -8.91
N GLY A 306 19.92 -18.92 -10.06
CA GLY A 306 20.15 -20.36 -10.24
C GLY A 306 18.99 -21.25 -9.77
N GLN A 307 17.88 -20.66 -9.32
CA GLN A 307 16.62 -21.34 -9.03
C GLN A 307 15.57 -21.04 -10.11
N ARG A 308 14.50 -21.81 -10.09
CA ARG A 308 13.25 -21.53 -10.81
C ARG A 308 12.10 -21.67 -9.81
N PHE A 309 11.04 -20.91 -10.04
CA PHE A 309 9.77 -21.17 -9.39
C PHE A 309 9.17 -22.47 -9.96
N VAL A 310 8.73 -23.37 -9.08
CA VAL A 310 8.18 -24.68 -9.45
C VAL A 310 6.66 -24.63 -9.44
N ARG A 311 6.09 -24.24 -8.29
CA ARG A 311 4.64 -24.16 -8.07
C ARG A 311 4.32 -23.55 -6.70
N TRP A 312 3.07 -23.16 -6.53
CA TRP A 312 2.42 -22.95 -5.24
C TRP A 312 1.85 -24.26 -4.66
N SER A 313 1.60 -24.26 -3.35
CA SER A 313 0.68 -25.17 -2.65
C SER A 313 0.09 -24.49 -1.41
N GLY A 314 -0.94 -25.08 -0.81
CA GLY A 314 -1.66 -24.51 0.33
C GLY A 314 -2.96 -23.88 -0.15
N ALA A 315 -3.20 -22.62 0.24
CA ALA A 315 -4.38 -21.85 -0.13
C ALA A 315 -4.53 -21.61 -1.65
N CYS A 316 -3.44 -21.73 -2.41
CA CYS A 316 -3.42 -21.67 -3.86
C CYS A 316 -2.48 -22.73 -4.45
N ALA A 317 -2.66 -23.05 -5.73
CA ALA A 317 -1.88 -24.06 -6.44
C ALA A 317 -1.58 -23.63 -7.89
N GLY A 318 -0.60 -24.29 -8.51
CA GLY A 318 -0.20 -24.02 -9.90
C GLY A 318 1.10 -23.21 -10.00
N SER A 319 1.46 -22.81 -11.22
CA SER A 319 2.74 -22.16 -11.54
C SER A 319 2.63 -20.69 -11.92
N GLY A 320 1.43 -20.11 -11.91
CA GLY A 320 1.19 -18.68 -12.13
C GLY A 320 1.26 -17.88 -10.84
N ASN A 321 0.70 -16.66 -10.84
CA ASN A 321 0.49 -15.89 -9.62
C ASN A 321 -0.55 -16.57 -8.72
N CYS A 322 -0.48 -16.33 -7.41
CA CYS A 322 -1.33 -16.95 -6.41
C CYS A 322 -2.29 -15.91 -5.81
N ALA A 323 -3.55 -15.93 -6.26
CA ALA A 323 -4.60 -15.09 -5.66
C ALA A 323 -5.18 -15.77 -4.41
N VAL A 324 -5.28 -15.01 -3.32
CA VAL A 324 -5.74 -15.46 -2.01
C VAL A 324 -6.83 -14.50 -1.52
N ASN A 325 -8.02 -15.04 -1.27
CA ASN A 325 -9.13 -14.28 -0.70
C ASN A 325 -9.21 -14.54 0.82
N LEU A 326 -9.10 -13.48 1.62
CA LEU A 326 -8.93 -13.56 3.07
C LEU A 326 -10.25 -13.49 3.81
N THR A 327 -11.02 -14.57 3.73
CA THR A 327 -12.24 -14.79 4.54
C THR A 327 -11.95 -15.53 5.86
N GLN A 328 -10.70 -15.98 6.03
CA GLN A 328 -10.14 -16.69 7.18
C GLN A 328 -8.61 -16.71 7.02
N PRO A 329 -7.82 -17.17 8.01
CA PRO A 329 -6.37 -17.23 7.88
C PRO A 329 -5.96 -18.19 6.77
N GLN A 330 -4.99 -17.78 5.94
CA GLN A 330 -4.50 -18.55 4.79
C GLN A 330 -3.02 -18.85 4.89
N SER A 331 -2.63 -20.05 4.46
CA SER A 331 -1.22 -20.48 4.40
C SER A 331 -0.86 -20.89 2.99
N VAL A 332 0.24 -20.33 2.46
CA VAL A 332 0.74 -20.58 1.12
C VAL A 332 2.22 -21.00 1.19
N THR A 333 2.59 -21.99 0.37
CA THR A 333 3.98 -22.39 0.16
C THR A 333 4.42 -22.11 -1.26
N ALA A 334 5.44 -21.26 -1.43
CA ALA A 334 6.18 -21.15 -2.68
C ALA A 334 7.23 -22.26 -2.76
N VAL A 335 7.19 -23.07 -3.82
CA VAL A 335 8.20 -24.10 -4.07
C VAL A 335 9.16 -23.61 -5.14
N PHE A 336 10.42 -23.48 -4.75
CA PHE A 336 11.56 -23.21 -5.61
C PHE A 336 12.42 -24.46 -5.76
N GLY A 337 13.15 -24.55 -6.86
CA GLY A 337 14.16 -25.59 -7.03
C GLY A 337 15.16 -25.19 -8.11
N PRO A 338 16.27 -25.92 -8.26
CA PRO A 338 17.37 -25.49 -9.10
C PRO A 338 16.92 -25.36 -10.57
N SER A 339 17.37 -24.30 -11.26
CA SER A 339 17.07 -24.13 -12.70
C SER A 339 17.75 -25.20 -13.54
N ARG A 340 18.84 -25.80 -13.03
CA ARG A 340 19.60 -26.87 -13.68
C ARG A 340 19.71 -28.07 -12.76
N VAL A 341 19.46 -29.25 -13.31
CA VAL A 341 19.60 -30.52 -12.60
C VAL A 341 20.70 -31.35 -13.25
N ALA A 342 21.43 -32.12 -12.44
CA ALA A 342 22.46 -33.01 -12.96
C ALA A 342 21.81 -34.16 -13.73
N LEU A 343 22.23 -34.35 -14.98
CA LEU A 343 21.86 -35.53 -15.76
C LEU A 343 22.98 -36.56 -15.63
N ARG A 344 22.67 -37.72 -15.06
CA ARG A 344 23.59 -38.87 -14.99
C ARG A 344 23.08 -39.97 -15.91
N VAL A 345 23.82 -40.22 -16.98
CA VAL A 345 23.59 -41.34 -17.88
C VAL A 345 24.73 -42.33 -17.72
N THR A 346 24.41 -43.58 -17.43
CA THR A 346 25.38 -44.67 -17.34
C THR A 346 25.02 -45.75 -18.36
N THR A 347 26.02 -46.30 -19.02
CA THR A 347 25.85 -47.39 -19.99
C THR A 347 26.29 -48.71 -19.36
N LYS A 348 25.44 -49.74 -19.44
CA LYS A 348 25.81 -51.13 -19.16
C LYS A 348 25.86 -51.88 -20.49
N GLY A 349 26.99 -52.52 -20.81
CA GLY A 349 27.26 -53.10 -22.13
C GLY A 349 28.06 -52.17 -23.05
N ARG A 350 28.13 -52.47 -24.36
CA ARG A 350 28.88 -51.66 -25.34
C ARG A 350 27.96 -50.82 -26.22
N GLY A 351 28.16 -49.50 -26.18
CA GLY A 351 27.42 -48.52 -26.96
C GLY A 351 27.59 -47.11 -26.40
N ALA A 352 26.87 -46.15 -26.97
CA ALA A 352 26.84 -44.76 -26.54
C ALA A 352 25.40 -44.27 -26.37
N VAL A 353 25.21 -43.15 -25.68
CA VAL A 353 23.94 -42.43 -25.62
C VAL A 353 24.12 -41.08 -26.31
N ARG A 354 23.21 -40.76 -27.24
CA ARG A 354 23.10 -39.43 -27.85
C ARG A 354 21.94 -38.69 -27.20
N CYS A 355 22.12 -37.41 -26.91
CA CYS A 355 21.05 -36.58 -26.37
C CYS A 355 20.79 -35.38 -27.28
N THR A 356 19.53 -34.95 -27.35
CA THR A 356 19.12 -33.74 -28.06
C THR A 356 18.48 -32.77 -27.06
N PRO A 357 18.99 -31.53 -26.92
CA PRO A 357 20.01 -30.89 -27.76
C PRO A 357 21.46 -31.31 -27.46
N ALA A 358 21.82 -31.69 -26.23
CA ALA A 358 23.15 -32.20 -25.90
C ALA A 358 23.14 -32.98 -24.56
N CYS A 359 24.04 -33.95 -24.40
CA CYS A 359 24.27 -34.62 -23.12
C CYS A 359 25.19 -33.73 -22.26
N SER A 360 24.68 -32.65 -21.69
CA SER A 360 25.43 -31.87 -20.71
C SER A 360 25.35 -32.53 -19.34
N ARG A 361 26.40 -32.35 -18.52
CA ARG A 361 26.40 -32.83 -17.11
C ARG A 361 25.25 -32.23 -16.29
N THR A 362 24.73 -31.08 -16.72
CA THR A 362 23.58 -30.39 -16.14
C THR A 362 22.61 -29.93 -17.23
N VAL A 363 21.33 -30.25 -17.09
CA VAL A 363 20.26 -29.91 -18.03
C VAL A 363 19.29 -28.93 -17.37
N LEU A 364 18.54 -28.17 -18.18
CA LEU A 364 17.52 -27.25 -17.65
C LEU A 364 16.36 -28.04 -17.03
N ALA A 365 16.02 -27.74 -15.79
CA ALA A 365 14.94 -28.40 -15.08
C ALA A 365 13.58 -28.09 -15.71
N GLY A 366 12.72 -29.10 -15.84
CA GLY A 366 11.38 -28.95 -16.45
C GLY A 366 11.37 -28.79 -17.98
N LYS A 367 12.53 -28.85 -18.65
CA LYS A 367 12.61 -28.94 -20.11
C LYS A 367 12.87 -30.39 -20.52
N PRO A 368 12.15 -30.89 -21.55
CA PRO A 368 12.38 -32.24 -22.03
C PRO A 368 13.79 -32.36 -22.62
N ILE A 369 14.44 -33.49 -22.37
CA ILE A 369 15.66 -33.92 -23.06
C ILE A 369 15.40 -35.31 -23.63
N THR A 370 15.76 -35.50 -24.90
CA THR A 370 15.60 -36.80 -25.55
C THR A 370 16.90 -37.59 -25.49
N LEU A 371 16.85 -38.85 -25.04
CA LEU A 371 17.96 -39.79 -24.98
C LEU A 371 17.75 -40.92 -26.00
N ARG A 372 18.75 -41.12 -26.85
CA ARG A 372 18.79 -42.19 -27.85
C ARG A 372 20.00 -43.10 -27.61
N ALA A 373 19.74 -44.37 -27.32
CA ALA A 373 20.78 -45.38 -27.26
C ALA A 373 21.33 -45.69 -28.66
N VAL A 374 22.65 -45.84 -28.75
CA VAL A 374 23.38 -46.22 -29.97
C VAL A 374 24.23 -47.45 -29.64
N PRO A 375 23.71 -48.67 -29.85
CA PRO A 375 24.48 -49.90 -29.62
C PRO A 375 25.75 -49.95 -30.49
N ALA A 376 26.82 -50.52 -29.95
CA ALA A 376 28.01 -50.82 -30.75
C ALA A 376 27.72 -51.94 -31.76
N LYS A 377 28.58 -52.11 -32.77
CA LYS A 377 28.47 -53.22 -33.73
C LYS A 377 28.42 -54.57 -32.99
N GLY A 378 27.43 -55.40 -33.32
CA GLY A 378 27.19 -56.70 -32.68
C GLY A 378 26.46 -56.64 -31.32
N TRP A 379 26.03 -55.46 -30.87
CA TRP A 379 25.21 -55.28 -29.67
C TRP A 379 23.82 -54.77 -30.03
N SER A 380 22.82 -55.12 -29.23
CA SER A 380 21.45 -54.62 -29.33
C SER A 380 21.08 -53.81 -28.07
N PHE A 381 20.20 -52.82 -28.24
CA PHE A 381 19.65 -52.08 -27.10
C PHE A 381 18.57 -52.92 -26.42
N THR A 382 18.71 -53.17 -25.13
CA THR A 382 17.77 -54.01 -24.36
C THR A 382 16.78 -53.21 -23.52
N GLY A 383 17.07 -51.95 -23.19
CA GLY A 383 16.15 -51.06 -22.49
C GLY A 383 16.80 -50.00 -21.61
N TRP A 384 15.99 -49.02 -21.20
CA TRP A 384 16.32 -48.01 -20.19
C TRP A 384 15.91 -48.47 -18.80
N SER A 385 16.63 -48.00 -17.78
CA SER A 385 16.26 -48.16 -16.37
C SER A 385 16.49 -46.87 -15.58
N GLY A 386 15.90 -46.78 -14.38
CA GLY A 386 15.94 -45.58 -13.52
C GLY A 386 14.83 -44.58 -13.86
N ALA A 387 15.22 -43.31 -14.07
CA ALA A 387 14.27 -42.23 -14.36
C ALA A 387 13.59 -42.37 -15.73
N CYS A 388 14.25 -43.02 -16.69
CA CYS A 388 13.68 -43.43 -17.96
C CYS A 388 13.36 -44.93 -17.92
N LYS A 389 12.27 -45.36 -18.56
CA LYS A 389 11.84 -46.76 -18.60
C LYS A 389 11.44 -47.18 -20.02
N GLY A 390 11.60 -48.46 -20.34
CA GLY A 390 11.15 -49.06 -21.60
C GLY A 390 12.24 -49.20 -22.66
N MET A 391 11.85 -49.61 -23.86
CA MET A 391 12.76 -50.03 -24.95
C MET A 391 12.86 -49.03 -26.12
N ARG A 392 12.17 -47.88 -26.04
CA ARG A 392 12.15 -46.86 -27.10
C ARG A 392 13.03 -45.66 -26.73
N THR A 393 13.24 -44.75 -27.68
CA THR A 393 13.78 -43.41 -27.38
C THR A 393 12.93 -42.75 -26.29
N VAL A 394 13.60 -42.14 -25.31
CA VAL A 394 12.98 -41.54 -24.11
C VAL A 394 13.25 -40.06 -24.02
#